data_AF-A0A9E5Y1C8-F1
#
_entry.id   AF-A0A9E5Y1C8-F1
#
_cell.length_a   1.000
_cell.length_b   1.000
_cell.length_c   1.000
_cell.angle_alpha   90.00
_cell.angle_beta   90.00
_cell.angle_gamma   90.00
#
_symmetry.space_group_name_H-M   'P 1'
#
loop_
_entity.id
_entity.type
_entity.pdbx_description
1 polymer ?
#
loop_
_entity_poly.entity_id
_entity_poly.type
_entity_poly.pdbx_seq_one_letter_code
_entity_poly.pdbx_strand_id
1 'polypeptide(L)'
;EEYKKVLAEIKDYEDILANEQRVLDIIHDELVAIKEEYAIPRRSEIIGEPKEIRIEDLIAEEDMVVTLSHRGYIKRNPLSLYRSQKRGGKGVIGLSSKQEDFVERLFVASTHDYFLCFSNLGRLYWLKVHQIPEAGRTSRGKALVNLLPIDKAANEHIAAVVPVREFEEDKFVVMATKTGIVKKTPLKDFSHPRPSGIIAATIKEGDELVTASITDGNADVFLATRNGLSIRFSEKDIRPMGRQATGVIGIRLKDDDQVVAMVIITDEHGHILTATENGYGKRTPITDYRVQSRGGKGIINIKVSEKIGKVVGVVMVYENDEIMLVGASGNIIRMNVKDIRITGRSAQGVRLIRLAEGDKLAAIAKLGINERQE
;
A
#
# COMPACT_ATOMS: atom_id res chain seq x y z
N GLU A 1 -75.66 44.75 33.26
CA GLU A 1 -74.55 43.78 33.35
C GLU A 1 -74.27 43.17 31.98
N GLU A 2 -75.29 42.62 31.33
CA GLU A 2 -75.27 42.18 29.91
C GLU A 2 -74.62 43.17 28.94
N TYR A 3 -75.03 44.44 28.99
CA TYR A 3 -74.47 45.48 28.12
C TYR A 3 -72.94 45.64 28.28
N LYS A 4 -72.41 45.52 29.49
CA LYS A 4 -70.96 45.60 29.74
C LYS A 4 -70.22 44.36 29.23
N LYS A 5 -70.86 43.19 29.29
CA LYS A 5 -70.30 41.93 28.77
C LYS A 5 -70.21 41.95 27.24
N VAL A 6 -71.27 42.40 26.57
CA VAL A 6 -71.29 42.52 25.10
C VAL A 6 -70.23 43.51 24.62
N LEU A 7 -70.04 44.65 25.30
CA LEU A 7 -68.96 45.58 24.97
C LEU A 7 -67.55 44.98 25.16
N ALA A 8 -67.37 44.09 26.13
CA ALA A 8 -66.11 43.39 26.34
C ALA A 8 -65.84 42.34 25.24
N GLU A 9 -66.86 41.59 24.83
CA GLU A 9 -66.78 40.62 23.72
C GLU A 9 -66.50 41.30 22.38
N ILE A 10 -67.16 42.44 22.10
CA ILE A 10 -66.90 43.21 20.87
C ILE A 10 -65.43 43.66 20.83
N LYS A 11 -64.92 44.22 21.93
CA LYS A 11 -63.51 44.64 22.03
C LYS A 11 -62.56 43.45 21.83
N ASP A 12 -62.92 42.29 22.34
CA ASP A 12 -62.12 41.08 22.20
C ASP A 12 -62.06 40.58 20.76
N TYR A 13 -63.21 40.53 20.08
CA TYR A 13 -63.29 40.15 18.67
C TYR A 13 -62.61 41.16 17.74
N GLU A 14 -62.71 42.46 18.03
CA GLU A 14 -61.98 43.49 17.28
C GLU A 14 -60.46 43.34 17.42
N ASP A 15 -59.97 43.00 18.63
CA ASP A 15 -58.55 42.75 18.87
C ASP A 15 -58.06 41.47 18.16
N ILE A 16 -58.86 40.40 18.16
CA ILE A 16 -58.57 39.17 17.40
C ILE A 16 -58.51 39.47 15.90
N LEU A 17 -59.45 40.26 15.35
CA LEU A 17 -59.48 40.58 13.92
C LEU A 17 -58.34 41.53 13.49
N ALA A 18 -57.89 42.41 14.39
CA ALA A 18 -56.82 43.36 14.12
C ALA A 18 -55.41 42.77 14.29
N ASN A 19 -55.27 41.71 15.08
CA ASN A 19 -53.98 41.12 15.44
C ASN A 19 -53.83 39.68 14.94
N GLU A 20 -53.11 39.51 13.84
CA GLU A 20 -52.83 38.20 13.22
C GLU A 20 -52.14 37.22 14.19
N GLN A 21 -51.26 37.69 15.07
CA GLN A 21 -50.59 36.83 16.05
C GLN A 21 -51.61 36.20 17.01
N ARG A 22 -52.63 36.97 17.41
CA ARG A 22 -53.67 36.48 18.31
C ARG A 22 -54.52 35.39 17.67
N VAL A 23 -54.78 35.49 16.36
CA VAL A 23 -55.45 34.42 15.60
C VAL A 23 -54.59 33.15 15.58
N LEU A 24 -53.29 33.28 15.34
CA LEU A 24 -52.36 32.14 15.35
C LEU A 24 -52.28 31.47 16.73
N ASP A 25 -52.30 32.26 17.80
CA ASP A 25 -52.29 31.74 19.16
C ASP A 25 -53.57 30.93 19.46
N ILE A 26 -54.75 31.44 19.04
CA ILE A 26 -56.02 30.70 19.16
C ILE A 26 -55.96 29.39 18.35
N ILE A 27 -55.48 29.44 17.10
CA ILE A 27 -55.36 28.24 16.25
C ILE A 27 -54.41 27.22 16.89
N HIS A 28 -53.27 27.68 17.43
CA HIS A 28 -52.32 26.81 18.11
C HIS A 28 -52.97 26.12 19.31
N ASP A 29 -53.68 26.87 20.16
CA ASP A 29 -54.32 26.36 21.36
C ASP A 29 -55.45 25.36 21.02
N GLU A 30 -56.24 25.63 19.97
CA GLU A 30 -57.24 24.69 19.46
C GLU A 30 -56.59 23.40 18.92
N LEU A 31 -55.49 23.50 18.16
CA LEU A 31 -54.77 22.34 17.64
C LEU A 31 -54.13 21.49 18.76
N VAL A 32 -53.67 22.13 19.84
CA VAL A 32 -53.17 21.43 21.03
C VAL A 32 -54.30 20.71 21.74
N ALA A 33 -55.45 21.36 21.94
CA ALA A 33 -56.62 20.72 22.55
C ALA A 33 -57.09 19.49 21.78
N ILE A 34 -57.16 19.58 20.44
CA ILE A 34 -57.50 18.43 19.57
C ILE A 34 -56.44 17.32 19.68
N LYS A 35 -55.15 17.69 19.70
CA LYS A 35 -54.07 16.71 19.86
C LYS A 35 -54.20 15.97 21.18
N GLU A 36 -54.54 16.64 22.28
CA GLU A 36 -54.68 16.03 23.60
C GLU A 36 -55.92 15.13 23.69
N GLU A 37 -57.06 15.58 23.16
CA GLU A 37 -58.31 14.81 23.20
C GLU A 37 -58.26 13.53 22.35
N TYR A 38 -57.58 13.58 21.19
CA TYR A 38 -57.55 12.47 20.22
C TYR A 38 -56.19 11.78 20.11
N ALA A 39 -55.27 11.98 21.07
CA ALA A 39 -53.97 11.31 21.08
C ALA A 39 -54.11 9.79 21.24
N ILE A 40 -53.66 9.04 20.22
CA ILE A 40 -53.49 7.59 20.30
C ILE A 40 -52.01 7.21 20.10
N PRO A 41 -51.48 6.22 20.85
CA PRO A 41 -50.13 5.75 20.66
C PRO A 41 -49.97 5.14 19.25
N ARG A 42 -48.79 5.35 18.65
CA ARG A 42 -48.48 4.81 17.33
C ARG A 42 -48.53 3.28 17.39
N ARG A 43 -49.34 2.68 16.51
CA ARG A 43 -49.51 1.22 16.44
C ARG A 43 -48.43 0.51 15.63
N SER A 44 -47.75 1.23 14.73
CA SER A 44 -46.67 0.71 13.89
C SER A 44 -45.31 1.11 14.41
N GLU A 45 -44.35 0.20 14.32
CA GLU A 45 -42.94 0.47 14.56
C GLU A 45 -42.26 0.85 13.23
N ILE A 46 -41.48 1.93 13.22
CA ILE A 46 -40.62 2.25 12.07
C ILE A 46 -39.26 1.63 12.37
N ILE A 47 -39.03 0.46 11.80
CA ILE A 47 -37.70 -0.14 11.78
C ILE A 47 -36.93 0.61 10.69
N GLY A 48 -35.76 1.16 11.05
CA GLY A 48 -34.88 1.82 10.08
C GLY A 48 -34.50 0.88 8.92
N GLU A 49 -34.01 1.43 7.82
CA GLU A 49 -33.57 0.63 6.67
C GLU A 49 -32.67 -0.53 7.15
N PRO A 50 -32.91 -1.78 6.69
CA PRO A 50 -31.96 -2.85 6.94
C PRO A 50 -30.60 -2.39 6.41
N LYS A 51 -29.53 -2.55 7.20
CA LYS A 51 -28.17 -2.37 6.69
C LYS A 51 -28.08 -3.20 5.41
N GLU A 52 -27.81 -2.56 4.27
CA GLU A 52 -27.61 -3.26 3.01
C GLU A 52 -26.64 -4.41 3.28
N ILE A 53 -27.09 -5.66 3.04
CA ILE A 53 -26.21 -6.81 3.13
C ILE A 53 -25.18 -6.62 2.03
N ARG A 54 -23.95 -6.32 2.42
CA ARG A 54 -22.87 -6.16 1.47
C ARG A 54 -22.42 -7.55 1.05
N ILE A 55 -21.93 -7.70 -0.18
CA ILE A 55 -21.44 -9.00 -0.67
C ILE A 55 -20.36 -9.54 0.28
N GLU A 56 -19.58 -8.64 0.87
CA GLU A 56 -18.57 -8.91 1.89
C GLU A 56 -19.14 -9.61 3.13
N ASP A 57 -20.36 -9.27 3.57
CA ASP A 57 -20.98 -9.88 4.76
C ASP A 57 -21.38 -11.36 4.49
N LEU A 58 -21.40 -11.79 3.22
CA LEU A 58 -21.63 -13.18 2.80
C LEU A 58 -20.32 -13.99 2.62
N ILE A 59 -19.17 -13.33 2.68
CA ILE A 59 -17.87 -13.96 2.47
C ILE A 59 -17.28 -14.31 3.84
N ALA A 60 -16.78 -15.53 4.00
CA ALA A 60 -16.12 -15.93 5.25
C ALA A 60 -14.79 -15.19 5.42
N GLU A 61 -14.51 -14.73 6.64
CA GLU A 61 -13.19 -14.19 7.01
C GLU A 61 -12.21 -15.36 7.18
N GLU A 62 -11.29 -15.52 6.23
CA GLU A 62 -10.31 -16.60 6.22
C GLU A 62 -8.92 -16.08 5.87
N ASP A 63 -7.89 -16.63 6.52
CA ASP A 63 -6.50 -16.34 6.18
C ASP A 63 -6.12 -16.99 4.84
N MET A 64 -5.76 -16.15 3.89
CA MET A 64 -5.39 -16.49 2.52
C MET A 64 -3.91 -16.21 2.29
N VAL A 65 -3.28 -17.05 1.46
CA VAL A 65 -1.98 -16.78 0.88
C VAL A 65 -2.19 -16.17 -0.50
N VAL A 66 -1.79 -14.92 -0.65
CA VAL A 66 -1.82 -14.20 -1.93
C VAL A 66 -0.42 -14.18 -2.51
N THR A 67 -0.29 -14.63 -3.75
CA THR A 67 0.99 -14.61 -4.46
C THR A 67 0.91 -13.66 -5.64
N LEU A 68 1.91 -12.77 -5.75
CA LEU A 68 2.15 -11.92 -6.89
C LEU A 68 3.38 -12.42 -7.63
N SER A 69 3.21 -12.75 -8.91
CA SER A 69 4.31 -13.18 -9.77
C SER A 69 5.11 -12.00 -10.31
N HIS A 70 6.32 -12.29 -10.80
CA HIS A 70 7.17 -11.27 -11.41
C HIS A 70 6.53 -10.64 -12.66
N ARG A 71 5.79 -11.41 -13.45
CA ARG A 71 5.03 -10.87 -14.60
C ARG A 71 3.73 -10.18 -14.20
N GLY A 72 3.50 -9.96 -12.91
CA GLY A 72 2.32 -9.25 -12.40
C GLY A 72 1.04 -10.07 -12.37
N TYR A 73 1.12 -11.40 -12.33
CA TYR A 73 -0.05 -12.25 -12.10
C TYR A 73 -0.31 -12.40 -10.61
N ILE A 74 -1.57 -12.26 -10.21
CA ILE A 74 -2.01 -12.36 -8.83
C ILE A 74 -3.02 -13.50 -8.67
N LYS A 75 -2.90 -14.24 -7.57
CA LYS A 75 -3.85 -15.29 -7.17
C LYS A 75 -3.87 -15.42 -5.65
N ARG A 76 -4.97 -15.97 -5.12
CA ARG A 76 -5.08 -16.38 -3.73
C ARG A 76 -5.28 -17.88 -3.60
N ASN A 77 -4.83 -18.44 -2.48
CA ASN A 77 -5.02 -19.82 -2.07
C ASN A 77 -5.27 -19.85 -0.56
N PRO A 78 -6.15 -20.72 -0.05
CA PRO A 78 -6.27 -20.94 1.39
C PRO A 78 -4.92 -21.28 2.04
N LEU A 79 -4.67 -20.75 3.25
CA LEU A 79 -3.44 -21.05 4.01
C LEU A 79 -3.28 -22.54 4.31
N SER A 80 -4.39 -23.28 4.43
CA SER A 80 -4.40 -24.74 4.59
C SER A 80 -3.70 -25.49 3.46
N LEU A 81 -3.79 -24.99 2.22
CA LEU A 81 -3.05 -25.56 1.09
C LEU A 81 -1.54 -25.34 1.24
N TYR A 82 -1.13 -24.28 1.95
CA TYR A 82 0.28 -23.99 2.24
C TYR A 82 0.89 -24.82 3.36
N ARG A 83 0.11 -25.19 4.37
CA ARG A 83 0.52 -26.14 5.43
C ARG A 83 0.52 -27.59 4.92
N SER A 84 1.70 -28.21 4.76
CA SER A 84 1.89 -29.66 5.04
C SER A 84 3.33 -30.16 4.90
N GLN A 85 3.96 -30.54 6.03
CA GLN A 85 4.48 -31.88 6.38
C GLN A 85 5.44 -31.79 7.58
N LYS A 86 5.36 -32.75 8.52
CA LYS A 86 6.31 -32.92 9.63
C LYS A 86 7.72 -33.20 9.07
N ARG A 87 8.76 -32.83 9.84
CA ARG A 87 10.18 -33.06 9.54
C ARG A 87 10.42 -34.49 9.00
N GLY A 88 11.03 -34.62 7.82
CA GLY A 88 11.43 -35.91 7.22
C GLY A 88 10.88 -36.23 5.82
N GLY A 89 10.00 -35.40 5.24
CA GLY A 89 9.51 -35.60 3.88
C GLY A 89 10.53 -35.20 2.80
N LYS A 90 10.66 -36.01 1.73
CA LYS A 90 11.36 -35.59 0.50
C LYS A 90 10.74 -34.28 0.02
N GLY A 91 11.57 -33.24 -0.11
CA GLY A 91 11.16 -31.88 -0.45
C GLY A 91 10.08 -31.86 -1.52
N VAL A 92 8.98 -31.17 -1.21
CA VAL A 92 7.90 -30.92 -2.15
C VAL A 92 8.53 -30.30 -3.39
N ILE A 93 8.39 -30.96 -4.53
CA ILE A 93 8.80 -30.47 -5.84
C ILE A 93 7.96 -29.21 -6.11
N GLY A 94 8.47 -28.06 -5.66
CA GLY A 94 7.90 -26.76 -5.90
C GLY A 94 8.23 -26.35 -7.32
N LEU A 95 7.21 -26.24 -8.15
CA LEU A 95 7.25 -25.69 -9.50
C LEU A 95 8.27 -26.38 -10.42
N SER A 96 7.76 -27.22 -11.33
CA SER A 96 8.57 -27.69 -12.46
C SER A 96 9.28 -26.50 -13.10
N SER A 97 10.59 -26.62 -13.30
CA SER A 97 11.54 -25.62 -13.82
C SER A 97 11.26 -25.15 -15.26
N LYS A 98 10.03 -25.35 -15.76
CA LYS A 98 9.52 -24.95 -17.07
C LYS A 98 8.46 -23.85 -17.02
N GLN A 99 8.14 -23.28 -15.86
CA GLN A 99 7.30 -22.07 -15.79
C GLN A 99 8.19 -20.83 -15.76
N GLU A 100 8.15 -20.03 -16.84
CA GLU A 100 8.86 -18.74 -17.01
C GLU A 100 8.48 -17.65 -16.00
N ASP A 101 7.55 -17.92 -15.08
CA ASP A 101 7.02 -16.93 -14.15
C ASP A 101 7.04 -17.51 -12.73
N PHE A 102 7.59 -16.74 -11.79
CA PHE A 102 7.82 -17.15 -10.41
C PHE A 102 7.16 -16.18 -9.46
N VAL A 103 6.94 -16.61 -8.22
CA VAL A 103 6.35 -15.77 -7.17
C VAL A 103 7.39 -14.76 -6.69
N GLU A 104 7.15 -13.48 -6.99
CA GLU A 104 7.99 -12.35 -6.54
C GLU A 104 7.66 -11.97 -5.10
N ARG A 105 6.36 -11.92 -4.76
CA ARG A 105 5.87 -11.55 -3.44
C ARG A 105 4.79 -12.50 -2.96
N LEU A 106 4.87 -12.85 -1.68
CA LEU A 106 3.88 -13.66 -0.98
C LEU A 106 3.37 -12.86 0.22
N PHE A 107 2.06 -12.76 0.32
CA PHE A 107 1.36 -12.08 1.40
C PHE A 107 0.45 -13.08 2.11
N VAL A 108 0.39 -12.99 3.44
CA VAL A 108 -0.67 -13.64 4.23
C VAL A 108 -1.64 -12.54 4.62
N ALA A 109 -2.89 -12.66 4.17
CA ALA A 109 -3.91 -11.64 4.36
C ALA A 109 -5.29 -12.29 4.51
N SER A 110 -6.18 -11.67 5.27
CA SER A 110 -7.58 -12.08 5.37
C SER A 110 -8.31 -11.81 4.05
N THR A 111 -9.34 -12.60 3.74
CA THR A 111 -10.26 -12.35 2.62
C THR A 111 -10.82 -10.92 2.60
N HIS A 112 -10.94 -10.30 3.77
CA HIS A 112 -11.49 -8.97 3.96
C HIS A 112 -10.45 -7.85 3.87
N ASP A 113 -9.16 -8.18 3.84
CA ASP A 113 -8.10 -7.17 3.76
C ASP A 113 -8.12 -6.44 2.41
N TYR A 114 -7.55 -5.23 2.42
CA TYR A 114 -7.30 -4.45 1.23
C TYR A 114 -5.86 -4.60 0.76
N PHE A 115 -5.66 -4.73 -0.54
CA PHE A 115 -4.38 -4.51 -1.19
C PHE A 115 -4.41 -3.11 -1.79
N LEU A 116 -3.57 -2.23 -1.26
CA LEU A 116 -3.34 -0.89 -1.78
C LEU A 116 -2.35 -1.00 -2.94
N CYS A 117 -2.84 -0.85 -4.16
CA CYS A 117 -2.06 -0.94 -5.39
C CYS A 117 -1.69 0.47 -5.88
N PHE A 118 -0.42 0.85 -5.70
CA PHE A 118 0.12 2.14 -6.11
C PHE A 118 0.70 2.05 -7.52
N SER A 119 0.32 2.96 -8.41
CA SER A 119 0.87 3.04 -9.77
C SER A 119 2.10 3.94 -9.88
N ASN A 120 2.88 3.74 -10.94
CA ASN A 120 4.00 4.62 -11.32
C ASN A 120 3.57 6.09 -11.48
N LEU A 121 2.32 6.35 -11.86
CA LEU A 121 1.74 7.70 -11.99
C LEU A 121 1.23 8.27 -10.66
N GLY A 122 1.43 7.58 -9.54
CA GLY A 122 1.04 8.05 -8.21
C GLY A 122 -0.46 7.92 -7.91
N ARG A 123 -1.19 7.08 -8.66
CA ARG A 123 -2.57 6.71 -8.34
C ARG A 123 -2.58 5.52 -7.38
N LEU A 124 -3.64 5.40 -6.60
CA LEU A 124 -3.91 4.28 -5.72
C LEU A 124 -5.24 3.64 -6.10
N TYR A 125 -5.24 2.32 -6.14
CA TYR A 125 -6.42 1.49 -6.27
C TYR A 125 -6.50 0.53 -5.09
N TRP A 126 -7.72 0.16 -4.72
CA TRP A 126 -7.98 -0.84 -3.69
C TRP A 126 -8.43 -2.13 -4.36
N LEU A 127 -7.80 -3.23 -3.98
CA LEU A 127 -8.22 -4.56 -4.38
C LEU A 127 -8.52 -5.36 -3.12
N LYS A 128 -9.76 -5.79 -2.93
CA LYS A 128 -10.07 -6.70 -1.83
C LYS A 128 -9.49 -8.07 -2.10
N VAL A 129 -8.98 -8.74 -1.07
CA VAL A 129 -8.39 -10.07 -1.24
C VAL A 129 -9.38 -11.07 -1.82
N HIS A 130 -10.65 -11.07 -1.40
CA HIS A 130 -11.66 -11.97 -1.97
C HIS A 130 -11.92 -11.79 -3.48
N GLN A 131 -11.67 -10.60 -4.05
CA GLN A 131 -11.80 -10.32 -5.49
C GLN A 131 -10.65 -10.92 -6.32
N ILE A 132 -9.54 -11.28 -5.66
CA ILE A 132 -8.43 -11.99 -6.31
C ILE A 132 -8.90 -13.41 -6.64
N PRO A 133 -8.62 -13.92 -7.85
CA PRO A 133 -9.04 -15.25 -8.24
C PRO A 133 -8.41 -16.30 -7.32
N GLU A 134 -9.26 -17.18 -6.80
CA GLU A 134 -8.82 -18.38 -6.12
C GLU A 134 -8.37 -19.40 -7.16
N ALA A 135 -7.10 -19.77 -7.11
CA ALA A 135 -6.51 -20.66 -8.10
C ALA A 135 -5.37 -21.45 -7.50
N GLY A 136 -5.36 -22.76 -7.76
CA GLY A 136 -4.38 -23.69 -7.20
C GLY A 136 -2.91 -23.28 -7.39
N ARG A 137 -2.04 -23.88 -6.60
CA ARG A 137 -0.59 -23.59 -6.55
C ARG A 137 0.12 -23.57 -7.91
N THR A 138 -0.32 -24.39 -8.87
CA THR A 138 0.27 -24.50 -10.22
C THR A 138 -0.32 -23.53 -11.25
N SER A 139 -1.46 -22.88 -10.95
CA SER A 139 -2.11 -21.90 -11.83
C SER A 139 -1.37 -20.58 -11.81
N ARG A 140 -1.36 -19.84 -12.93
CA ARG A 140 -0.74 -18.50 -12.99
C ARG A 140 -1.59 -17.44 -12.30
N GLY A 141 -2.91 -17.62 -12.18
CA GLY A 141 -3.82 -16.58 -11.71
C GLY A 141 -4.23 -15.61 -12.82
N LYS A 142 -4.59 -14.38 -12.45
CA LYS A 142 -4.99 -13.32 -13.40
C LYS A 142 -4.00 -12.17 -13.32
N ALA A 143 -3.74 -11.51 -14.45
CA ALA A 143 -2.89 -10.33 -14.46
C ALA A 143 -3.52 -9.22 -13.60
N LEU A 144 -2.74 -8.64 -12.67
CA LEU A 144 -3.19 -7.60 -11.73
C LEU A 144 -3.75 -6.38 -12.48
N VAL A 145 -3.15 -6.03 -13.62
CA VAL A 145 -3.60 -4.93 -14.48
C VAL A 145 -5.00 -5.13 -15.08
N ASN A 146 -5.53 -6.36 -15.09
CA ASN A 146 -6.88 -6.67 -15.55
C ASN A 146 -7.92 -6.69 -14.42
N LEU A 147 -7.49 -6.48 -13.18
CA LEU A 147 -8.36 -6.36 -12.01
C LEU A 147 -8.55 -4.91 -11.56
N LEU A 148 -7.76 -3.99 -12.13
CA LEU A 148 -7.71 -2.58 -11.74
C LEU A 148 -8.01 -1.71 -12.96
N PRO A 149 -8.68 -0.55 -12.79
CA PRO A 149 -8.96 0.38 -13.88
C PRO A 149 -7.72 1.23 -14.20
N ILE A 150 -6.68 0.58 -14.70
CA ILE A 150 -5.40 1.19 -15.05
C ILE A 150 -5.48 1.86 -16.43
N ASP A 151 -4.89 3.04 -16.56
CA ASP A 151 -4.77 3.73 -17.84
C ASP A 151 -3.62 3.15 -18.69
N LYS A 152 -4.00 2.24 -19.59
CA LYS A 152 -3.06 1.62 -20.53
C LYS A 152 -2.51 2.60 -21.57
N ALA A 153 -3.26 3.65 -21.92
CA ALA A 153 -2.81 4.64 -22.90
C ALA A 153 -1.69 5.52 -22.34
N ALA A 154 -1.72 5.78 -21.02
CA ALA A 154 -0.68 6.50 -20.30
C ALA A 154 0.51 5.62 -19.84
N ASN A 155 0.58 4.34 -20.25
CA ASN A 155 1.57 3.37 -19.78
C ASN A 155 1.60 3.23 -18.24
N GLU A 156 0.44 3.34 -17.60
CA GLU A 156 0.31 3.16 -16.16
C GLU A 156 0.54 1.69 -15.78
N HIS A 157 1.36 1.46 -14.76
CA HIS A 157 1.63 0.14 -14.21
C HIS A 157 1.78 0.19 -12.70
N ILE A 158 1.58 -0.94 -12.02
CA ILE A 158 1.66 -1.02 -10.57
C ILE A 158 3.13 -1.03 -10.12
N ALA A 159 3.50 -0.03 -9.33
CA ALA A 159 4.82 0.10 -8.73
C ALA A 159 4.90 -0.65 -7.39
N ALA A 160 3.85 -0.57 -6.57
CA ALA A 160 3.82 -1.23 -5.26
C ALA A 160 2.44 -1.79 -4.90
N VAL A 161 2.45 -2.88 -4.14
CA VAL A 161 1.26 -3.48 -3.54
C VAL A 161 1.50 -3.59 -2.05
N VAL A 162 0.62 -3.01 -1.26
CA VAL A 162 0.73 -2.93 0.20
C VAL A 162 -0.54 -3.52 0.83
N PRO A 163 -0.45 -4.64 1.56
CA PRO A 163 -1.60 -5.19 2.27
C PRO A 163 -1.97 -4.35 3.49
N VAL A 164 -3.27 -4.13 3.71
CA VAL A 164 -3.85 -3.33 4.79
C VAL A 164 -5.11 -4.00 5.31
N ARG A 165 -5.10 -4.37 6.58
CA ARG A 165 -6.29 -4.86 7.28
C ARG A 165 -7.16 -3.70 7.77
N GLU A 166 -6.54 -2.81 8.54
CA GLU A 166 -7.17 -1.64 9.13
C GLU A 166 -6.39 -0.37 8.79
N PHE A 167 -7.12 0.74 8.66
CA PHE A 167 -6.55 2.06 8.37
C PHE A 167 -6.24 2.79 9.67
N GLU A 168 -5.24 2.29 10.39
CA GLU A 168 -4.81 2.82 11.69
C GLU A 168 -4.32 4.28 11.61
N GLU A 169 -4.58 5.05 12.67
CA GLU A 169 -4.22 6.48 12.73
C GLU A 169 -2.71 6.71 12.85
N ASP A 170 -2.01 5.82 13.55
CA ASP A 170 -0.58 5.93 13.85
C ASP A 170 0.32 5.31 12.77
N LYS A 171 -0.27 4.84 11.66
CA LYS A 171 0.47 4.28 10.53
C LYS A 171 0.54 5.27 9.37
N PHE A 172 1.63 5.20 8.62
CA PHE A 172 1.88 6.04 7.46
C PHE A 172 2.23 5.20 6.25
N VAL A 173 1.93 5.73 5.07
CA VAL A 173 2.48 5.23 3.80
C VAL A 173 3.62 6.15 3.40
N VAL A 174 4.83 5.60 3.35
CA VAL A 174 6.00 6.25 2.79
C VAL A 174 6.15 5.84 1.33
N MET A 175 6.32 6.82 0.46
CA MET A 175 6.44 6.70 -0.99
C MET A 175 7.77 7.30 -1.44
N ALA A 176 8.38 6.72 -2.48
CA ALA A 176 9.59 7.24 -3.10
C ALA A 176 9.48 7.25 -4.63
N THR A 177 9.96 8.33 -5.24
CA THR A 177 9.98 8.51 -6.69
C THR A 177 11.38 8.35 -7.28
N LYS A 178 11.44 8.16 -8.60
CA LYS A 178 12.66 7.97 -9.39
C LYS A 178 13.61 9.17 -9.30
N THR A 179 13.07 10.38 -9.22
CA THR A 179 13.85 11.62 -9.06
C THR A 179 14.30 11.89 -7.63
N GLY A 180 14.02 10.99 -6.68
CA GLY A 180 14.46 11.10 -5.29
C GLY A 180 13.55 11.93 -4.40
N ILE A 181 12.30 12.16 -4.79
CA ILE A 181 11.28 12.72 -3.92
C ILE A 181 10.71 11.61 -3.03
N VAL A 182 10.51 11.93 -1.75
CA VAL A 182 9.84 11.06 -0.79
C VAL A 182 8.61 11.75 -0.22
N LYS A 183 7.61 10.96 0.13
CA LYS A 183 6.39 11.47 0.74
C LYS A 183 5.89 10.53 1.82
N LYS A 184 5.42 11.09 2.92
CA LYS A 184 4.75 10.38 4.00
C LYS A 184 3.30 10.85 4.09
N THR A 185 2.35 9.94 4.01
CA THR A 185 0.91 10.25 4.09
C THR A 185 0.27 9.35 5.14
N PRO A 186 -0.58 9.87 6.05
CA PRO A 186 -1.30 9.06 7.02
C PRO A 186 -2.09 7.93 6.34
N LEU A 187 -2.05 6.72 6.90
CA LEU A 187 -2.75 5.57 6.33
C LEU A 187 -4.28 5.80 6.29
N LYS A 188 -4.81 6.49 7.30
CA LYS A 188 -6.22 6.91 7.38
C LYS A 188 -6.70 7.74 6.17
N ASP A 189 -5.82 8.46 5.48
CA ASP A 189 -6.20 9.21 4.26
C ASP A 189 -6.64 8.29 3.10
N PHE A 190 -6.36 6.98 3.19
CA PHE A 190 -6.73 5.95 2.23
C PHE A 190 -7.92 5.08 2.68
N SER A 191 -8.58 5.43 3.78
CA SER A 191 -9.67 4.66 4.41
C SER A 191 -10.99 4.63 3.64
N HIS A 192 -11.14 5.46 2.60
CA HIS A 192 -12.36 5.60 1.81
C HIS A 192 -12.13 5.17 0.35
N PRO A 193 -12.28 3.86 0.04
CA PRO A 193 -12.08 3.33 -1.30
C PRO A 193 -12.99 3.98 -2.34
N ARG A 194 -12.44 4.18 -3.54
CA ARG A 194 -13.21 4.61 -4.72
C ARG A 194 -12.91 3.67 -5.89
N PRO A 195 -13.92 3.17 -6.62
CA PRO A 195 -13.71 2.25 -7.73
C PRO A 195 -12.77 2.80 -8.82
N SER A 196 -12.83 4.10 -9.10
CA SER A 196 -11.95 4.77 -10.09
C SER A 196 -10.51 5.00 -9.61
N GLY A 197 -10.19 4.60 -8.37
CA GLY A 197 -8.94 4.95 -7.72
C GLY A 197 -8.88 6.42 -7.30
N ILE A 198 -7.77 6.79 -6.65
CA ILE A 198 -7.52 8.15 -6.19
C ILE A 198 -6.07 8.55 -6.48
N ILE A 199 -5.79 9.84 -6.42
CA ILE A 199 -4.42 10.34 -6.36
C ILE A 199 -3.87 10.01 -4.97
N ALA A 200 -2.73 9.30 -4.93
CA ALA A 200 -1.95 9.04 -3.72
C ALA A 200 -0.74 9.95 -3.62
N ALA A 201 -0.14 10.35 -4.74
CA ALA A 201 0.89 11.37 -4.83
C ALA A 201 0.84 12.09 -6.18
N THR A 202 1.12 13.39 -6.19
CA THR A 202 1.26 14.15 -7.44
C THR A 202 2.67 13.94 -7.97
N ILE A 203 2.78 13.20 -9.07
CA ILE A 203 4.05 12.91 -9.76
C ILE A 203 4.33 13.99 -10.79
N LYS A 204 5.56 14.50 -10.83
CA LYS A 204 5.99 15.50 -11.82
C LYS A 204 6.24 14.84 -13.18
N GLU A 205 6.19 15.64 -14.23
CA GLU A 205 6.54 15.19 -15.57
C GLU A 205 7.98 14.61 -15.59
N GLY A 206 8.14 13.43 -16.20
CA GLY A 206 9.41 12.70 -16.26
C GLY A 206 9.80 11.96 -14.98
N ASP A 207 8.98 12.02 -13.91
CA ASP A 207 9.16 11.26 -12.69
C ASP A 207 8.17 10.08 -12.62
N GLU A 208 8.49 9.09 -11.77
CA GLU A 208 7.67 7.90 -11.58
C GLU A 208 7.76 7.47 -10.11
N LEU A 209 6.64 7.03 -9.54
CA LEU A 209 6.65 6.34 -8.25
C LEU A 209 7.39 4.99 -8.41
N VAL A 210 8.42 4.77 -7.61
CA VAL A 210 9.20 3.54 -7.63
C VAL A 210 8.61 2.52 -6.66
N THR A 211 8.22 2.94 -5.46
CA THR A 211 7.67 2.04 -4.44
C THR A 211 6.93 2.79 -3.33
N ALA A 212 6.18 2.04 -2.54
CA ALA A 212 5.47 2.47 -1.34
C ALA A 212 5.58 1.41 -0.24
N SER A 213 5.59 1.82 1.03
CA SER A 213 5.64 0.92 2.18
C SER A 213 4.92 1.54 3.38
N ILE A 214 4.37 0.70 4.26
CA ILE A 214 3.78 1.16 5.52
C ILE A 214 4.84 1.25 6.59
N THR A 215 4.74 2.29 7.42
CA THR A 215 5.60 2.55 8.56
C THR A 215 4.77 3.00 9.77
N ASP A 216 5.38 2.94 10.95
CA ASP A 216 4.80 3.32 12.25
C ASP A 216 5.24 4.73 12.70
N GLY A 217 6.01 5.46 11.88
CA GLY A 217 6.53 6.78 12.20
C GLY A 217 7.92 6.78 12.85
N ASN A 218 8.49 5.61 13.17
CA ASN A 218 9.79 5.47 13.84
C ASN A 218 10.89 4.84 13.00
N ALA A 219 10.61 4.43 11.77
CA ALA A 219 11.58 3.74 10.92
C ALA A 219 12.59 4.69 10.27
N ASP A 220 13.71 4.13 9.84
CA ASP A 220 14.64 4.78 8.94
C ASP A 220 14.28 4.48 7.47
N VAL A 221 14.34 5.49 6.62
CA VAL A 221 14.16 5.37 5.17
C VAL A 221 15.54 5.25 4.53
N PHE A 222 15.75 4.16 3.81
CA PHE A 222 16.94 3.91 3.00
C PHE A 222 16.59 4.02 1.52
N LEU A 223 17.21 4.95 0.80
CA LEU A 223 17.10 5.06 -0.66
C LEU A 223 18.41 4.62 -1.30
N ALA A 224 18.32 3.86 -2.38
CA ALA A 224 19.45 3.47 -3.21
C ALA A 224 19.28 3.97 -4.64
N THR A 225 20.40 4.37 -5.25
CA THR A 225 20.43 4.92 -6.60
C THR A 225 21.08 3.99 -7.60
N ARG A 226 20.76 4.20 -8.88
CA ARG A 226 21.28 3.47 -10.04
C ARG A 226 22.79 3.56 -10.15
N ASN A 227 23.39 4.70 -9.80
CA ASN A 227 24.83 4.93 -9.82
C ASN A 227 25.55 4.45 -8.54
N GLY A 228 24.84 3.75 -7.64
CA GLY A 228 25.45 3.09 -6.48
C GLY A 228 25.66 4.01 -5.28
N LEU A 229 24.88 5.08 -5.16
CA LEU A 229 24.77 5.88 -3.94
C LEU A 229 23.61 5.40 -3.09
N SER A 230 23.64 5.78 -1.81
CA SER A 230 22.54 5.53 -0.87
C SER A 230 22.45 6.61 0.18
N ILE A 231 21.23 6.87 0.67
CA ILE A 231 21.00 7.70 1.85
C ILE A 231 20.11 6.94 2.83
N ARG A 232 20.44 7.03 4.11
CA ARG A 232 19.63 6.53 5.23
C ARG A 232 19.29 7.73 6.11
N PHE A 233 18.03 7.98 6.38
CA PHE A 233 17.58 9.08 7.23
C PHE A 233 16.31 8.68 7.98
N SER A 234 16.06 9.29 9.14
CA SER A 234 14.86 8.98 9.92
C SER A 234 13.60 9.45 9.19
N GLU A 235 12.54 8.65 9.18
CA GLU A 235 11.27 9.08 8.57
C GLU A 235 10.63 10.27 9.29
N LYS A 236 11.07 10.58 10.52
CA LYS A 236 10.67 11.79 11.27
C LYS A 236 11.08 13.07 10.55
N ASP A 237 12.10 13.02 9.69
CA ASP A 237 12.51 14.13 8.83
C ASP A 237 11.52 14.41 7.68
N ILE A 238 10.55 13.50 7.46
CA ILE A 238 9.45 13.66 6.52
C ILE A 238 8.19 14.01 7.31
N ARG A 239 7.69 15.23 7.16
CA ARG A 239 6.38 15.60 7.73
C ARG A 239 5.24 14.82 7.04
N PRO A 240 4.21 14.38 7.76
CA PRO A 240 2.98 13.89 7.14
C PRO A 240 2.36 14.94 6.22
N MET A 241 1.92 14.51 5.04
CA MET A 241 1.32 15.37 4.02
C MET A 241 0.10 14.68 3.41
N GLY A 242 -0.86 15.49 2.95
CA GLY A 242 -2.04 14.99 2.26
C GLY A 242 -1.73 14.32 0.92
N ARG A 243 -2.73 13.60 0.40
CA ARG A 243 -2.60 12.78 -0.81
C ARG A 243 -2.21 13.54 -2.08
N GLN A 244 -2.66 14.77 -2.27
CA GLN A 244 -2.33 15.57 -3.46
C GLN A 244 -0.97 16.26 -3.39
N ALA A 245 -0.25 16.18 -2.26
CA ALA A 245 1.07 16.75 -2.16
C ALA A 245 2.10 15.97 -3.00
N THR A 246 3.09 16.68 -3.54
CA THR A 246 4.20 16.11 -4.30
C THR A 246 5.21 15.38 -3.42
N GLY A 247 5.47 15.90 -2.21
CA GLY A 247 6.48 15.37 -1.30
C GLY A 247 7.68 16.30 -1.12
N VAL A 248 8.75 15.78 -0.52
CA VAL A 248 9.99 16.50 -0.21
C VAL A 248 11.20 15.73 -0.74
N ILE A 249 12.33 16.40 -0.93
CA ILE A 249 13.55 15.75 -1.44
C ILE A 249 14.05 14.73 -0.41
N GLY A 250 14.13 13.46 -0.78
CA GLY A 250 14.74 12.39 0.03
C GLY A 250 16.25 12.29 -0.21
N ILE A 251 16.66 12.27 -1.48
CA ILE A 251 18.07 12.25 -1.91
C ILE A 251 18.30 13.25 -3.04
N ARG A 252 19.43 13.97 -3.01
CA ARG A 252 19.86 14.81 -4.13
C ARG A 252 20.67 13.98 -5.11
N LEU A 253 20.08 13.71 -6.25
CA LEU A 253 20.71 13.00 -7.36
C LEU A 253 21.67 13.93 -8.12
N LYS A 254 22.64 13.34 -8.81
CA LYS A 254 23.56 14.03 -9.72
C LYS A 254 23.46 13.38 -11.09
N ASP A 255 23.74 14.17 -12.11
CA ASP A 255 23.85 13.70 -13.50
C ASP A 255 22.58 12.95 -13.93
N ASP A 256 22.73 11.73 -14.45
CA ASP A 256 21.66 10.85 -14.92
C ASP A 256 21.19 9.83 -13.85
N ASP A 257 21.55 10.04 -12.58
CA ASP A 257 21.24 9.11 -11.50
C ASP A 257 19.74 9.11 -11.14
N GLN A 258 19.25 7.98 -10.66
CA GLN A 258 17.84 7.74 -10.36
C GLN A 258 17.71 6.81 -9.15
N VAL A 259 16.68 6.98 -8.34
CA VAL A 259 16.35 6.04 -7.27
C VAL A 259 15.82 4.74 -7.88
N VAL A 260 16.37 3.62 -7.43
CA VAL A 260 15.98 2.27 -7.89
C VAL A 260 15.30 1.45 -6.80
N ALA A 261 15.47 1.82 -5.53
CA ALA A 261 14.86 1.11 -4.42
C ALA A 261 14.71 2.01 -3.19
N MET A 262 13.65 1.76 -2.44
CA MET A 262 13.47 2.22 -1.06
C MET A 262 13.33 1.00 -0.15
N VAL A 263 14.00 1.05 0.99
CA VAL A 263 13.92 0.05 2.05
C VAL A 263 13.56 0.76 3.35
N ILE A 264 12.59 0.23 4.07
CA ILE A 264 12.25 0.67 5.42
C ILE A 264 13.09 -0.16 6.40
N ILE A 265 13.84 0.51 7.27
CA ILE A 265 14.73 -0.11 8.25
C ILE A 265 14.13 0.10 9.64
N THR A 266 13.74 -0.99 10.28
CA THR A 266 13.17 -1.03 11.65
C THR A 266 14.14 -1.61 12.68
N ASP A 267 15.18 -2.32 12.24
CA ASP A 267 16.20 -2.90 13.10
C ASP A 267 17.60 -2.86 12.42
N GLU A 268 18.64 -3.10 13.21
CA GLU A 268 20.03 -3.07 12.74
C GLU A 268 20.66 -4.46 12.51
N HIS A 269 19.88 -5.54 12.63
CA HIS A 269 20.36 -6.93 12.53
C HIS A 269 20.39 -7.44 11.08
N GLY A 270 19.68 -6.79 10.17
CA GLY A 270 19.65 -7.11 8.75
C GLY A 270 20.89 -6.68 7.96
N HIS A 271 20.91 -7.11 6.70
CA HIS A 271 21.88 -6.68 5.70
C HIS A 271 21.17 -6.04 4.50
N ILE A 272 21.82 -5.05 3.90
CA ILE A 272 21.44 -4.52 2.60
C ILE A 272 22.11 -5.36 1.51
N LEU A 273 21.31 -6.05 0.71
CA LEU A 273 21.78 -6.78 -0.45
C LEU A 273 21.55 -5.93 -1.70
N THR A 274 22.64 -5.57 -2.38
CA THR A 274 22.62 -4.79 -3.63
C THR A 274 23.05 -5.67 -4.80
N ALA A 275 22.28 -5.64 -5.89
CA ALA A 275 22.60 -6.34 -7.13
C ALA A 275 22.68 -5.37 -8.33
N THR A 276 23.55 -5.69 -9.29
CA THR A 276 23.84 -4.86 -10.47
C THR A 276 23.54 -5.58 -11.77
N GLU A 277 23.42 -4.82 -12.87
CA GLU A 277 22.97 -5.31 -14.18
C GLU A 277 23.89 -6.37 -14.80
N ASN A 278 25.18 -6.42 -14.46
CA ASN A 278 26.09 -7.47 -14.97
C ASN A 278 26.17 -8.70 -14.04
N GLY A 279 25.22 -8.83 -13.10
CA GLY A 279 25.10 -10.01 -12.25
C GLY A 279 26.06 -10.03 -11.05
N TYR A 280 26.56 -8.86 -10.62
CA TYR A 280 27.33 -8.73 -9.38
C TYR A 280 26.44 -8.29 -8.23
N GLY A 281 26.88 -8.57 -7.01
CA GLY A 281 26.21 -8.06 -5.83
C GLY A 281 26.92 -8.43 -4.54
N LYS A 282 26.42 -7.89 -3.44
CA LYS A 282 26.99 -8.09 -2.11
C LYS A 282 25.95 -7.84 -1.03
N ARG A 283 26.23 -8.39 0.15
CA ARG A 283 25.57 -8.04 1.40
C ARG A 283 26.46 -7.07 2.18
N THR A 284 25.86 -6.04 2.74
CA THR A 284 26.54 -5.11 3.63
C THR A 284 25.68 -4.92 4.89
N PRO A 285 26.25 -5.04 6.11
CA PRO A 285 25.50 -4.84 7.34
C PRO A 285 24.83 -3.45 7.36
N ILE A 286 23.62 -3.36 7.93
CA ILE A 286 22.90 -2.09 8.05
C ILE A 286 23.71 -1.06 8.85
N THR A 287 24.46 -1.52 9.85
CA THR A 287 25.34 -0.69 10.70
C THR A 287 26.45 0.03 9.93
N ASP A 288 26.85 -0.44 8.75
CA ASP A 288 27.80 0.27 7.89
C ASP A 288 27.18 1.53 7.26
N TYR A 289 25.85 1.61 7.19
CA TYR A 289 25.10 2.74 6.66
C TYR A 289 24.67 3.66 7.79
N ARG A 290 25.52 4.66 8.09
CA ARG A 290 25.18 5.71 9.05
C ARG A 290 23.93 6.48 8.63
N VAL A 291 23.15 6.91 9.61
CA VAL A 291 22.07 7.88 9.44
C VAL A 291 22.67 9.22 8.99
N GLN A 292 22.00 9.86 8.03
CA GLN A 292 22.38 11.12 7.39
C GLN A 292 21.17 12.07 7.42
N SER A 293 21.40 13.36 7.19
CA SER A 293 20.30 14.32 7.01
C SER A 293 19.58 14.07 5.67
N ARG A 294 18.24 14.04 5.70
CA ARG A 294 17.41 13.94 4.50
C ARG A 294 17.78 15.01 3.46
N GLY A 295 17.78 14.63 2.18
CA GLY A 295 18.12 15.52 1.07
C GLY A 295 19.62 15.71 0.84
N GLY A 296 20.46 14.92 1.50
CA GLY A 296 21.89 14.81 1.20
C GLY A 296 22.16 14.11 -0.15
N LYS A 297 23.43 14.11 -0.56
CA LYS A 297 23.91 13.39 -1.76
C LYS A 297 24.08 11.88 -1.51
N GLY A 298 23.99 11.45 -0.26
CA GLY A 298 24.24 10.06 0.15
C GLY A 298 25.72 9.69 0.20
N ILE A 299 25.95 8.41 0.47
CA ILE A 299 27.25 7.74 0.53
C ILE A 299 27.28 6.56 -0.44
N ILE A 300 28.47 6.12 -0.81
CA ILE A 300 28.64 4.94 -1.67
C ILE A 300 27.94 3.75 -1.03
N ASN A 301 27.06 3.11 -1.81
CA ASN A 301 26.43 1.82 -1.54
C ASN A 301 27.19 0.68 -2.24
N ILE A 302 27.64 0.90 -3.47
CA ILE A 302 28.44 -0.03 -4.26
C ILE A 302 29.25 0.76 -5.30
N LYS A 303 30.49 0.39 -5.55
CA LYS A 303 31.33 1.09 -6.54
C LYS A 303 31.04 0.59 -7.96
N VAL A 304 30.09 1.27 -8.62
CA VAL A 304 29.73 1.04 -10.02
C VAL A 304 30.93 1.24 -10.95
N SER A 305 31.05 0.37 -11.95
CA SER A 305 32.05 0.40 -13.03
C SER A 305 31.48 -0.32 -14.25
N GLU A 306 32.09 -0.16 -15.43
CA GLU A 306 31.68 -0.88 -16.64
C GLU A 306 31.62 -2.40 -16.43
N LYS A 307 32.54 -2.95 -15.62
CA LYS A 307 32.59 -4.38 -15.30
C LYS A 307 31.35 -4.87 -14.55
N ILE A 308 30.90 -4.13 -13.53
CA ILE A 308 29.78 -4.59 -12.69
C ILE A 308 28.43 -4.03 -13.13
N GLY A 309 28.42 -2.91 -13.86
CA GLY A 309 27.23 -2.22 -14.32
C GLY A 309 26.50 -1.45 -13.22
N LYS A 310 25.40 -0.79 -13.61
CA LYS A 310 24.52 -0.01 -12.73
C LYS A 310 23.75 -0.90 -11.75
N VAL A 311 23.28 -0.31 -10.66
CA VAL A 311 22.42 -1.00 -9.67
C VAL A 311 21.04 -1.26 -10.27
N VAL A 312 20.55 -2.48 -10.07
CA VAL A 312 19.23 -2.95 -10.54
C VAL A 312 18.23 -3.01 -9.39
N GLY A 313 18.66 -3.44 -8.22
CA GLY A 313 17.77 -3.51 -7.06
C GLY A 313 18.51 -3.69 -5.75
N VAL A 314 17.80 -3.33 -4.69
CA VAL A 314 18.30 -3.39 -3.31
C VAL A 314 17.19 -3.91 -2.42
N VAL A 315 17.49 -4.94 -1.63
CA VAL A 315 16.56 -5.58 -0.70
C VAL A 315 17.22 -5.73 0.68
N MET A 316 16.42 -5.59 1.74
CA MET A 316 16.84 -5.94 3.09
C MET A 316 16.63 -7.43 3.32
N VAL A 317 17.70 -8.10 3.76
CA VAL A 317 17.75 -9.55 3.94
C VAL A 317 18.37 -9.92 5.28
N TYR A 318 17.93 -11.03 5.83
CA TYR A 318 18.51 -11.72 6.98
C TYR A 318 19.20 -13.01 6.52
N GLU A 319 20.02 -13.63 7.38
CA GLU A 319 20.86 -14.76 6.97
C GLU A 319 20.08 -15.97 6.41
N ASN A 320 18.89 -16.21 6.94
CA ASN A 320 18.03 -17.33 6.56
C ASN A 320 17.12 -17.04 5.36
N ASP A 321 17.17 -15.82 4.82
CA ASP A 321 16.39 -15.46 3.65
C ASP A 321 16.94 -16.14 2.38
N GLU A 322 16.09 -16.23 1.37
CA GLU A 322 16.47 -16.56 0.00
C GLU A 322 16.14 -15.41 -0.93
N ILE A 323 16.88 -15.29 -2.02
CA ILE A 323 16.60 -14.33 -3.07
C ILE A 323 16.46 -15.02 -4.42
N MET A 324 15.75 -14.36 -5.32
CA MET A 324 15.70 -14.70 -6.74
C MET A 324 16.27 -13.56 -7.57
N LEU A 325 17.05 -13.95 -8.58
CA LEU A 325 17.66 -13.08 -9.58
C LEU A 325 17.07 -13.43 -10.94
N VAL A 326 16.70 -12.41 -11.71
CA VAL A 326 16.06 -12.58 -13.03
C VAL A 326 16.88 -11.82 -14.07
N GLY A 327 17.37 -12.52 -15.08
CA GLY A 327 17.94 -11.93 -16.29
C GLY A 327 16.85 -11.45 -17.25
N ALA A 328 17.16 -10.45 -18.08
CA ALA A 328 16.25 -9.91 -19.09
C ALA A 328 15.83 -10.97 -20.12
N SER A 329 16.68 -11.95 -20.38
CA SER A 329 16.40 -13.13 -21.20
C SER A 329 15.43 -14.15 -20.56
N GLY A 330 15.03 -13.96 -19.29
CA GLY A 330 14.20 -14.89 -18.53
C GLY A 330 14.97 -15.92 -17.71
N ASN A 331 16.31 -15.85 -17.69
CA ASN A 331 17.14 -16.69 -16.83
C ASN A 331 16.88 -16.40 -15.35
N ILE A 332 16.45 -17.40 -14.58
CA ILE A 332 16.10 -17.24 -13.17
C ILE A 332 17.05 -18.07 -12.29
N ILE A 333 17.60 -17.45 -11.24
CA ILE A 333 18.42 -18.14 -10.24
C ILE A 333 17.88 -17.85 -8.85
N ARG A 334 17.71 -18.91 -8.05
CA ARG A 334 17.44 -18.84 -6.61
C ARG A 334 18.72 -19.12 -5.84
N MET A 335 18.99 -18.34 -4.81
CA MET A 335 20.18 -18.50 -3.95
C MET A 335 19.87 -18.17 -2.49
N ASN A 336 20.51 -18.88 -1.56
CA ASN A 336 20.42 -18.53 -0.14
C ASN A 336 21.25 -17.28 0.13
N VAL A 337 20.72 -16.39 0.96
CA VAL A 337 21.40 -15.14 1.32
C VAL A 337 22.71 -15.43 2.06
N LYS A 338 22.76 -16.46 2.93
CA LYS A 338 23.98 -16.86 3.63
C LYS A 338 25.19 -17.16 2.73
N ASP A 339 24.96 -17.61 1.49
CA ASP A 339 26.02 -17.98 0.55
C ASP A 339 26.63 -16.74 -0.14
N ILE A 340 26.01 -15.57 0.00
CA ILE A 340 26.47 -14.32 -0.61
C ILE A 340 27.48 -13.64 0.31
N ARG A 341 28.59 -13.18 -0.25
CA ARG A 341 29.66 -12.56 0.54
C ARG A 341 29.20 -11.29 1.27
N ILE A 342 29.52 -11.19 2.55
CA ILE A 342 29.42 -9.96 3.33
C ILE A 342 30.66 -9.11 3.05
N THR A 343 30.45 -7.87 2.62
CA THR A 343 31.53 -6.91 2.34
C THR A 343 31.10 -5.49 2.65
N GLY A 344 32.07 -4.61 2.90
CA GLY A 344 31.80 -3.19 3.14
C GLY A 344 31.20 -2.47 1.93
N ARG A 345 30.65 -1.28 2.18
CA ARG A 345 29.90 -0.49 1.18
C ARG A 345 30.67 -0.17 -0.10
N SER A 346 31.94 0.19 -0.02
CA SER A 346 32.73 0.60 -1.19
C SER A 346 33.23 -0.55 -2.05
N ALA A 347 33.01 -1.81 -1.64
CA ALA A 347 33.42 -2.98 -2.40
C ALA A 347 32.57 -3.18 -3.67
N GLN A 348 33.15 -3.83 -4.68
CA GLN A 348 32.45 -4.18 -5.92
C GLN A 348 31.49 -5.37 -5.77
N GLY A 349 31.64 -6.15 -4.71
CA GLY A 349 30.89 -7.39 -4.50
C GLY A 349 31.43 -8.57 -5.28
N VAL A 350 30.65 -9.64 -5.33
CA VAL A 350 30.97 -10.91 -6.00
C VAL A 350 29.97 -11.17 -7.12
N ARG A 351 30.32 -12.04 -8.06
CA ARG A 351 29.41 -12.46 -9.13
C ARG A 351 28.34 -13.37 -8.53
N LEU A 352 27.08 -12.94 -8.58
CA LEU A 352 25.93 -13.71 -8.14
C LEU A 352 25.41 -14.64 -9.24
N ILE A 353 25.42 -14.16 -10.49
CA ILE A 353 24.93 -14.88 -11.67
C ILE A 353 25.90 -14.73 -12.84
N ARG A 354 26.08 -15.82 -13.59
CA ARG A 354 26.74 -15.78 -14.90
C ARG A 354 25.69 -15.55 -15.98
N LEU A 355 25.59 -14.32 -16.45
CA LEU A 355 24.75 -13.94 -17.59
C LEU A 355 25.47 -14.29 -18.90
N ALA A 356 24.69 -14.61 -19.93
CA ALA A 356 25.17 -14.78 -21.29
C ALA A 356 25.68 -13.44 -21.86
N GLU A 357 26.45 -13.49 -22.93
CA GLU A 357 26.95 -12.27 -23.58
C GLU A 357 25.78 -11.40 -24.07
N GLY A 358 25.78 -10.12 -23.68
CA GLY A 358 24.69 -9.17 -23.98
C GLY A 358 23.47 -9.25 -23.05
N ASP A 359 23.35 -10.26 -22.18
CA ASP A 359 22.25 -10.37 -21.22
C ASP A 359 22.53 -9.56 -19.94
N LYS A 360 21.47 -9.05 -19.32
CA LYS A 360 21.52 -8.20 -18.12
C LYS A 360 20.59 -8.70 -17.05
N LEU A 361 20.97 -8.51 -15.79
CA LEU A 361 20.06 -8.69 -14.66
C LEU A 361 18.96 -7.62 -14.74
N ALA A 362 17.71 -8.06 -14.71
CA ALA A 362 16.52 -7.21 -14.79
C ALA A 362 15.91 -6.97 -13.41
N ALA A 363 15.92 -7.96 -12.52
CA ALA A 363 15.29 -7.84 -11.21
C ALA A 363 15.96 -8.70 -10.12
N ILE A 364 15.75 -8.29 -8.88
CA ILE A 364 16.03 -9.05 -7.66
C ILE A 364 14.78 -9.03 -6.79
N ALA A 365 14.42 -10.18 -6.24
CA ALA A 365 13.33 -10.31 -5.28
C ALA A 365 13.81 -11.07 -4.04
N LYS A 366 13.42 -10.60 -2.86
CA LYS A 366 13.51 -11.42 -1.65
C LYS A 366 12.34 -12.39 -1.64
N LEU A 367 12.64 -13.68 -1.50
CA LEU A 367 11.63 -14.68 -1.23
C LEU A 367 11.24 -14.57 0.23
N GLY A 368 10.15 -13.85 0.49
CA GLY A 368 9.57 -13.73 1.82
C GLY A 368 8.42 -14.71 2.00
N ILE A 369 8.42 -15.42 3.13
CA ILE A 369 7.17 -15.66 3.84
C ILE A 369 7.00 -14.42 4.71
N ASN A 370 6.12 -13.49 4.32
CA ASN A 370 5.67 -12.45 5.25
C ASN A 370 4.76 -13.13 6.29
N GLU A 371 5.38 -13.86 7.22
CA GLU A 371 4.71 -14.29 8.44
C GLU A 371 4.47 -13.03 9.28
N ARG A 372 3.24 -12.89 9.80
CA ARG A 372 2.86 -11.82 10.71
C ARG A 372 3.93 -11.71 11.81
N GLN A 373 4.56 -10.55 11.95
CA GLN A 373 5.01 -10.14 13.27
C GLN A 373 3.74 -9.74 14.01
N GLU A 374 3.44 -10.47 15.09
CA GLU A 374 2.31 -10.21 15.99
C GLU A 374 2.27 -8.78 16.50
#